data_AF-A0A3B6ST37-F1
#
_entry.id   AF-A0A3B6ST37-F1
#
_cell.length_a   1.000
_cell.length_b   1.000
_cell.length_c   1.000
_cell.angle_alpha   90.00
_cell.angle_beta   90.00
_cell.angle_gamma   90.00
#
_symmetry.space_group_name_H-M   'P 1'
#
loop_
_entity.id
_entity.type
_entity.pdbx_description
1 polymer ?
#
loop_
_entity_poly.entity_id
_entity_poly.type
_entity_poly.pdbx_seq_one_letter_code
_entity_poly.pdbx_strand_id
1 'polypeptide(L)'
;MTPSEKNLFVIMLLIVIVAAVCPLSSMAFVCHEPSQCKHPSQNYRGPCFGLTHGCDHTCHDESSDNVGGDCDCDFKCYCYTC
;
A
#
# COMPACT_ATOMS: atom_id res chain seq x y z
N MET A 1 -34.06 9.66 1.91
CA MET A 1 -34.47 8.36 1.33
C MET A 1 -33.88 7.27 2.22
N THR A 2 -34.70 6.57 2.98
CA THR A 2 -34.26 5.42 3.78
C THR A 2 -34.00 4.25 2.82
N PRO A 3 -32.80 3.63 2.84
CA PRO A 3 -32.57 2.44 2.05
C PRO A 3 -33.55 1.35 2.49
N SER A 4 -34.40 0.90 1.57
CA SER A 4 -35.26 -0.26 1.79
C SER A 4 -34.41 -1.46 2.21
N GLU A 5 -34.88 -2.25 3.18
CA GLU A 5 -34.19 -3.43 3.76
C GLU A 5 -33.65 -4.40 2.69
N LYS A 6 -34.36 -4.48 1.54
CA LYS A 6 -33.96 -5.27 0.36
C LYS A 6 -32.67 -4.76 -0.29
N ASN A 7 -32.45 -3.45 -0.31
CA ASN A 7 -31.22 -2.85 -0.86
C ASN A 7 -30.03 -3.12 0.04
N LEU A 8 -30.21 -3.13 1.36
CA LEU A 8 -29.16 -3.50 2.32
C LEU A 8 -28.70 -4.95 2.12
N PHE A 9 -29.65 -5.87 1.93
CA PHE A 9 -29.34 -7.27 1.71
C PHE A 9 -28.55 -7.49 0.41
N VAL A 10 -28.95 -6.81 -0.67
CA VAL A 10 -28.24 -6.86 -1.96
C VAL A 10 -26.83 -6.29 -1.86
N ILE A 11 -26.65 -5.17 -1.15
CA ILE A 11 -25.34 -4.54 -0.94
C ILE A 11 -24.43 -5.47 -0.12
N MET A 12 -24.95 -6.08 0.96
CA MET A 12 -24.18 -7.03 1.77
C MET A 12 -23.77 -8.27 0.97
N LEU A 13 -24.67 -8.80 0.14
CA LEU A 13 -24.37 -9.95 -0.72
C LEU A 13 -23.26 -9.61 -1.73
N LEU A 14 -23.31 -8.42 -2.32
CA LEU A 14 -22.27 -7.95 -3.25
C LEU A 14 -20.91 -7.84 -2.57
N ILE A 15 -20.83 -7.30 -1.34
CA ILE A 15 -19.58 -7.21 -0.58
C ILE A 15 -19.02 -8.60 -0.27
N VAL A 16 -19.87 -9.55 0.15
CA VAL A 16 -19.46 -10.92 0.45
C VAL A 16 -18.98 -11.64 -0.80
N ILE A 17 -19.67 -11.47 -1.94
CA ILE A 17 -19.23 -12.02 -3.22
C ILE A 17 -17.87 -11.45 -3.58
N VAL A 18 -17.68 -10.13 -3.58
CA VAL A 18 -16.40 -9.48 -3.90
C VAL A 18 -15.27 -9.99 -2.99
N ALA A 19 -15.52 -10.13 -1.68
CA ALA A 19 -14.52 -10.68 -0.76
C ALA A 19 -14.21 -12.17 -0.99
N ALA A 20 -15.16 -12.95 -1.53
CA ALA A 20 -14.97 -14.37 -1.83
C ALA A 20 -14.30 -14.63 -3.18
N VAL A 21 -14.57 -13.81 -4.21
CA VAL A 21 -13.90 -13.92 -5.54
C VAL A 21 -12.58 -13.16 -5.63
N CYS A 22 -12.32 -12.19 -4.74
CA CYS A 22 -11.00 -11.60 -4.58
C CYS A 22 -10.25 -12.36 -3.50
N PRO A 23 -9.43 -13.38 -3.83
CA PRO A 23 -8.47 -13.91 -2.89
C PRO A 23 -7.52 -12.79 -2.45
N LEU A 24 -7.80 -12.22 -1.27
CA LEU A 24 -6.84 -11.45 -0.48
C LEU A 24 -5.55 -12.26 -0.23
N SER A 25 -5.57 -13.56 -0.50
CA SER A 25 -4.44 -14.50 -0.43
C SER A 25 -3.37 -14.33 -1.52
N SER A 26 -3.43 -13.29 -2.35
CA SER A 26 -2.36 -12.98 -3.32
C SER A 26 -1.54 -11.74 -2.98
N MET A 27 -1.91 -10.98 -1.94
CA MET A 27 -1.00 -9.98 -1.36
C MET A 27 -0.11 -10.66 -0.32
N ALA A 28 0.66 -11.65 -0.75
CA ALA A 28 1.91 -11.93 -0.06
C ALA A 28 2.79 -10.69 -0.28
N PHE A 29 2.54 -9.65 0.50
CA PHE A 29 3.43 -8.52 0.62
C PHE A 29 4.69 -9.13 1.21
N VAL A 30 5.64 -9.47 0.33
CA VAL A 30 6.93 -10.02 0.74
C VAL A 30 7.59 -8.86 1.46
N CYS A 31 7.46 -8.85 2.80
CA CYS A 31 8.11 -7.84 3.59
C CYS A 31 9.61 -7.99 3.32
N HIS A 32 10.21 -6.96 2.73
CA HIS A 32 11.63 -7.00 2.43
C HIS A 32 12.38 -7.17 3.75
N GLU A 33 13.28 -8.15 3.82
CA GLU A 33 14.14 -8.31 4.98
C GLU A 33 14.86 -6.98 5.27
N PRO A 34 14.99 -6.60 6.55
CA PRO A 34 15.61 -5.33 6.92
C PRO A 34 17.05 -5.28 6.40
N SER A 35 17.30 -4.42 5.42
CA SER A 35 18.64 -4.15 4.89
C SER A 35 19.23 -2.91 5.57
N GLN A 36 20.56 -2.85 5.70
CA GLN A 36 21.24 -1.69 6.29
C GLN A 36 21.18 -0.43 5.43
N CYS A 37 20.81 -0.54 4.15
CA CYS A 37 20.66 0.61 3.25
C CYS A 37 19.25 1.19 3.23
N LYS A 38 18.31 0.64 3.99
CA LYS A 38 16.90 1.03 3.97
C LYS A 38 16.60 1.96 5.14
N HIS A 39 15.98 3.10 4.87
CA HIS A 39 15.50 4.01 5.90
C HIS A 39 14.09 4.53 5.59
N PRO A 40 13.29 4.89 6.60
CA PRO A 40 11.97 5.47 6.35
C PRO A 40 12.11 6.83 5.63
N SER A 41 11.22 7.07 4.67
CA SER A 41 11.08 8.39 4.04
C SER A 41 10.63 9.43 5.07
N GLN A 42 11.21 10.63 5.00
CA GLN A 42 10.86 11.73 5.91
C GLN A 42 9.76 12.65 5.35
N ASN A 43 9.56 12.63 4.04
CA ASN A 43 8.70 13.55 3.31
C ASN A 43 7.45 12.86 2.72
N TYR A 44 7.43 11.54 2.60
CA TYR A 44 6.24 10.80 2.13
C TYR A 44 5.12 10.88 3.15
N ARG A 45 3.90 11.17 2.69
CA ARG A 45 2.72 11.36 3.54
C ARG A 45 1.61 10.39 3.19
N GLY A 46 1.05 9.77 4.23
CA GLY A 46 -0.07 8.85 4.10
C GLY A 46 0.37 7.39 3.89
N PRO A 47 -0.61 6.49 3.76
CA PRO A 47 -0.34 5.06 3.58
C PRO A 47 0.23 4.77 2.20
N CYS A 48 1.30 3.98 2.18
CA CYS A 48 2.02 3.51 1.01
C CYS A 48 1.45 2.14 0.59
N PHE A 49 0.78 2.09 -0.57
CA PHE A 49 0.12 0.86 -1.04
C PHE A 49 0.86 0.13 -2.17
N GLY A 50 1.99 0.64 -2.64
CA GLY A 50 2.74 0.09 -3.78
C GLY A 50 2.02 0.23 -5.13
N LEU A 51 0.87 0.93 -5.16
CA LEU A 51 0.04 1.13 -6.34
C LEU A 51 0.51 2.29 -7.23
N THR A 52 1.48 3.09 -6.77
CA THR A 52 1.94 4.31 -7.43
C THR A 52 3.44 4.46 -7.25
N HIS A 53 4.10 5.18 -8.16
CA HIS A 53 5.51 5.59 -8.04
C HIS A 53 5.72 6.75 -7.03
N GLY A 54 4.72 7.06 -6.20
CA GLY A 54 4.81 8.19 -5.27
C GLY A 54 5.92 8.03 -4.23
N CYS A 55 6.14 6.82 -3.73
CA CYS A 55 7.22 6.56 -2.78
C CYS A 55 8.60 6.73 -3.43
N ASP A 56 8.79 6.12 -4.60
CA ASP A 56 10.02 6.19 -5.37
C ASP A 56 10.43 7.63 -5.73
N HIS A 57 9.51 8.40 -6.32
CA HIS A 57 9.75 9.81 -6.62
C HIS A 57 10.05 10.64 -5.36
N THR A 58 9.32 10.39 -4.26
CA THR A 58 9.57 11.12 -3.00
C THR A 58 10.97 10.83 -2.47
N CYS A 59 11.44 9.58 -2.55
CA CYS A 59 12.79 9.23 -2.15
C CYS A 59 13.85 9.90 -3.03
N HIS A 60 13.67 9.95 -4.35
CA HIS A 60 14.58 10.69 -5.22
C HIS A 60 14.58 12.20 -4.96
N ASP A 61 13.44 12.78 -4.60
CA ASP A 61 13.33 14.20 -4.25
C ASP A 61 13.95 14.50 -2.86
N GLU A 62 13.98 13.53 -1.94
CA GLU A 62 14.55 13.68 -0.60
C GLU A 62 16.09 13.78 -0.61
N SER A 63 16.76 13.00 -1.46
CA SER A 63 18.21 13.01 -1.56
C SER A 63 18.68 12.40 -2.87
N SER A 64 19.75 12.95 -3.44
CA SER A 64 20.46 12.35 -4.57
C SER A 64 21.18 11.04 -4.23
N ASP A 65 21.38 10.76 -2.93
CA ASP A 65 22.00 9.52 -2.46
C ASP A 65 21.01 8.35 -2.44
N ASN A 66 19.70 8.62 -2.61
CA ASN A 66 18.67 7.60 -2.68
C ASN A 66 18.60 7.02 -4.10
N VAL A 67 18.72 5.69 -4.23
CA VAL A 67 18.58 4.99 -5.51
C VAL A 67 17.13 4.68 -5.89
N GLY A 68 16.21 4.82 -4.94
CA GLY A 68 14.78 4.62 -5.15
C GLY A 68 14.03 4.41 -3.84
N GLY A 69 12.74 4.09 -3.96
CA GLY A 69 11.87 3.86 -2.81
C GLY A 69 10.74 2.86 -3.05
N ASP A 70 10.40 2.10 -2.03
CA ASP A 70 9.29 1.14 -2.08
C ASP A 70 8.46 1.14 -0.79
N CYS A 71 7.21 0.70 -0.91
CA CYS A 71 6.32 0.50 0.21
C CYS A 71 6.62 -0.84 0.90
N ASP A 72 6.62 -0.86 2.23
CA ASP A 72 6.73 -2.11 3.00
C ASP A 72 5.38 -2.50 3.63
N CYS A 73 5.33 -3.69 4.23
CA CYS A 73 4.16 -4.29 4.85
C CYS A 73 3.47 -3.43 5.94
N ASP A 74 4.19 -2.47 6.53
CA ASP A 74 3.64 -1.51 7.48
C ASP A 74 3.02 -0.27 6.81
N PHE A 75 2.78 -0.33 5.50
CA PHE A 75 2.25 0.74 4.67
C PHE A 75 3.07 2.02 4.74
N LYS A 76 4.37 1.90 5.02
CA LYS A 76 5.30 3.04 5.02
C LYS A 76 6.17 2.99 3.78
N CYS A 77 6.55 4.18 3.33
CA CYS A 77 7.54 4.36 2.29
C CYS A 77 8.95 4.28 2.90
N TYR A 78 9.80 3.47 2.30
CA TYR A 78 11.22 3.38 2.63
C TYR A 78 12.08 3.71 1.43
N CYS A 79 13.13 4.48 1.66
CA CYS A 79 14.15 4.83 0.67
C CYS A 79 15.37 3.93 0.82
N TYR A 80 16.02 3.65 -0.30
CA TYR A 80 17.22 2.82 -0.37
C TYR A 80 18.43 3.66 -0.78
N THR A 81 19.56 3.44 -0.11
CA THR A 81 20.82 4.23 -0.26
C THR A 81 22.05 3.38 -0.59
N CYS A 82 21.89 2.11 -0.97
CA CYS A 82 22.94 1.41 -1.70
C CYS A 82 22.83 1.80 -3.18
#